data_AF-E0NR39-F1
#
_entry.id   AF-E0NR39-F1
#
_cell.length_a   1.000
_cell.length_b   1.000
_cell.length_c   1.000
_cell.angle_alpha   90.00
_cell.angle_beta   90.00
_cell.angle_gamma   90.00
#
_symmetry.space_group_name_H-M   'P 1'
#
loop_
_entity.id
_entity.type
_entity.pdbx_description
1 polymer ?
#
loop_
_entity_poly.entity_id
_entity_poly.type
_entity_poly.pdbx_seq_one_letter_code
_entity_poly.pdbx_strand_id
1 'polypeptide(L)'
;DEPHLVKPSSFDWHSYPATITNESGVTVASSVDFVEFEVTKNDIRSGNAVIAVKNEYGITMWSWHLWFAPESALNTIACTNYQGHVYKFTEETLGMKYTAWSSSTYSTPRSIKVKVVQETPNGGTKQEAVFTIMQNPGDMRQGIAAYYQWGRKDAFPGTDDNLEGTFNKNAGDNMSITNGIQHPENFYTDGSSWSSNPPSGYTYYNLWSMDNTGIGFNDNAVFKTIYDPCPAGFKIPASNAFTGFTKTGYPSNQQHEFNVNGGWDNGWIFNNKIISPDATAYFPALGARNYHNGLPETIGAYAYYWSAVPYSSDYGCASNFTQLAIGPLGGFRPFGYAVRPVAE
;
A
#
# COMPACT_ATOMS: atom_id res chain seq x y z
N ASP A 1 1.92 13.50 6.96
CA ASP A 1 2.91 12.48 7.38
C ASP A 1 4.30 13.06 7.62
N GLU A 2 4.80 13.99 6.80
CA GLU A 2 5.98 14.83 7.12
C GLU A 2 5.67 16.28 6.77
N PRO A 3 5.47 17.17 7.75
CA PRO A 3 5.13 18.56 7.49
C PRO A 3 6.17 19.22 6.57
N HIS A 4 7.46 18.95 6.76
CA HIS A 4 8.52 19.58 5.97
C HIS A 4 9.23 18.61 5.03
N LEU A 5 8.47 17.71 4.40
CA LEU A 5 8.99 16.73 3.43
C LEU A 5 9.87 17.39 2.36
N VAL A 6 9.50 18.61 1.98
CA VAL A 6 10.25 19.55 1.16
C VAL A 6 10.03 20.94 1.77
N LYS A 7 11.08 21.73 1.98
CA LYS A 7 10.91 23.12 2.44
C LYS A 7 10.25 23.93 1.30
N PRO A 8 9.22 24.76 1.58
CA PRO A 8 8.61 25.60 0.55
C PRO A 8 9.61 26.49 -0.21
N SER A 9 10.69 26.91 0.45
CA SER A 9 11.79 27.69 -0.15
C SER A 9 12.67 26.91 -1.12
N SER A 10 12.58 25.57 -1.15
CA SER A 10 13.33 24.71 -2.07
C SER A 10 12.55 24.41 -3.35
N PHE A 11 11.29 24.84 -3.46
CA PHE A 11 10.53 24.77 -4.70
C PHE A 11 10.84 25.99 -5.57
N ASP A 12 11.74 25.79 -6.54
CA ASP A 12 11.86 26.71 -7.66
C ASP A 12 10.95 26.18 -8.79
N TRP A 13 9.75 26.76 -8.93
CA TRP A 13 8.81 26.38 -9.98
C TRP A 13 9.21 27.06 -11.28
N HIS A 14 9.72 26.25 -12.20
CA HIS A 14 10.05 26.71 -13.54
C HIS A 14 9.00 26.22 -14.53
N SER A 15 8.57 27.11 -15.42
CA SER A 15 7.82 26.73 -16.62
C SER A 15 8.66 27.13 -17.82
N TYR A 16 9.14 26.12 -18.55
CA TYR A 16 9.84 26.32 -19.82
C TYR A 16 9.24 25.35 -20.85
N PRO A 17 9.28 25.67 -22.15
CA PRO A 17 8.96 24.68 -23.16
C PRO A 17 10.00 23.54 -23.13
N ALA A 18 9.58 22.30 -22.83
CA ALA A 18 10.46 21.12 -22.97
C ALA A 18 10.33 20.46 -24.34
N THR A 19 11.42 19.83 -24.74
CA THR A 19 11.44 18.86 -25.83
C THR A 19 11.63 17.48 -25.22
N ILE A 20 10.62 16.61 -25.34
CA ILE A 20 10.70 15.23 -24.87
C ILE A 20 11.36 14.39 -25.96
N THR A 21 12.40 13.64 -25.59
CA THR A 21 13.05 12.68 -26.48
C THR A 21 12.85 11.26 -25.96
N ASN A 22 12.75 10.27 -26.85
CA ASN A 22 12.76 8.87 -26.46
C ASN A 22 14.18 8.42 -26.09
N GLU A 23 14.33 7.17 -25.65
CA GLU A 23 15.62 6.57 -25.26
C GLU A 23 16.68 6.59 -26.39
N SER A 24 16.26 6.77 -27.64
CA SER A 24 17.13 6.91 -28.81
C SER A 24 17.46 8.37 -29.16
N GLY A 25 17.04 9.34 -28.34
CA GLY A 25 17.26 10.77 -28.57
C GLY A 25 16.33 11.40 -29.61
N VAL A 26 15.30 10.69 -30.08
CA VAL A 26 14.33 11.22 -31.05
C VAL A 26 13.29 12.05 -30.32
N THR A 27 13.09 13.29 -30.75
CA THR A 27 12.01 14.15 -30.24
C THR A 27 10.64 13.51 -30.50
N VAL A 28 9.92 13.22 -29.42
CA VAL A 28 8.55 12.68 -29.46
C VAL A 28 7.49 13.72 -29.08
N ALA A 29 7.89 14.84 -28.47
CA ALA A 29 7.02 16.00 -28.26
C ALA A 29 7.86 17.28 -28.11
N SER A 30 7.34 18.41 -28.61
CA SER A 30 7.95 19.74 -28.50
C SER A 30 6.96 20.73 -27.87
N SER A 31 7.46 21.71 -27.12
CA SER A 31 6.63 22.74 -26.47
C SER A 31 5.61 22.16 -25.49
N VAL A 32 6.00 21.11 -24.77
CA VAL A 32 5.17 20.52 -23.70
C VAL A 32 5.40 21.32 -22.42
N ASP A 33 4.32 21.80 -21.82
CA ASP A 33 4.34 22.38 -20.48
C ASP A 33 4.59 21.24 -19.48
N PHE A 34 5.71 21.29 -18.77
CA PHE A 34 6.04 20.35 -17.71
C PHE A 34 5.97 21.04 -16.35
N VAL A 35 5.70 20.22 -15.33
CA VAL A 35 5.84 20.61 -13.94
C VAL A 35 7.19 20.08 -13.47
N GLU A 36 8.16 20.97 -13.28
CA GLU A 36 9.44 20.64 -12.64
C GLU A 36 9.43 21.12 -11.20
N PHE A 37 9.94 20.27 -10.33
CA PHE A 37 10.24 20.61 -8.94
C PHE A 37 11.60 20.01 -8.59
N GLU A 38 12.41 20.76 -7.85
CA GLU A 38 13.67 20.28 -7.31
C GLU A 38 13.51 20.00 -5.80
N VAL A 39 14.07 18.89 -5.34
CA VAL A 39 14.27 18.66 -3.90
C VAL A 39 15.75 18.37 -3.69
N THR A 40 16.42 19.22 -2.92
CA THR A 40 17.83 19.02 -2.63
C THR A 40 18.03 17.73 -1.82
N LYS A 41 19.16 17.05 -2.01
CA LYS A 41 19.51 15.83 -1.24
C LYS A 41 19.47 16.03 0.28
N ASN A 42 19.74 17.24 0.75
CA ASN A 42 19.74 17.55 2.19
C ASN A 42 18.32 17.78 2.74
N ASP A 43 17.38 18.21 1.89
CA ASP A 43 16.01 18.51 2.26
C ASP A 43 15.06 17.32 2.05
N ILE A 44 15.39 16.36 1.18
CA ILE A 44 14.52 15.20 0.93
C ILE A 44 14.39 14.31 2.16
N ARG A 45 13.16 13.90 2.47
CA ARG A 45 12.81 12.93 3.52
C ARG A 45 11.89 11.85 2.94
N SER A 46 11.79 10.71 3.62
CA SER A 46 10.82 9.69 3.23
C SER A 46 9.40 10.14 3.56
N GLY A 47 8.47 10.00 2.63
CA GLY A 47 7.10 10.40 2.85
C GLY A 47 6.27 10.52 1.57
N ASN A 48 5.10 11.12 1.73
CA ASN A 48 4.09 11.25 0.69
C ASN A 48 3.71 12.72 0.50
N ALA A 49 3.57 13.13 -0.75
CA ALA A 49 2.96 14.41 -1.12
C ALA A 49 1.93 14.20 -2.22
N VAL A 50 0.85 14.98 -2.18
CA VAL A 50 -0.06 15.14 -3.32
C VAL A 50 0.07 16.57 -3.80
N ILE A 51 0.45 16.72 -5.07
CA ILE A 51 0.55 18.02 -5.73
C ILE A 51 -0.49 18.11 -6.84
N ALA A 52 -0.96 19.33 -7.11
CA ALA A 52 -2.01 19.58 -8.08
C ALA A 52 -1.69 20.82 -8.91
N VAL A 53 -1.99 20.75 -10.21
CA VAL A 53 -1.96 21.91 -11.11
C VAL A 53 -3.35 22.49 -11.22
N LYS A 54 -3.45 23.82 -11.12
CA LYS A 54 -4.71 24.57 -11.20
C LYS A 54 -4.69 25.52 -12.39
N ASN A 55 -5.84 25.73 -13.01
CA ASN A 55 -6.01 26.78 -14.03
C ASN A 55 -6.09 28.17 -13.39
N GLU A 56 -6.22 29.22 -14.22
CA GLU A 56 -6.30 30.62 -13.78
C GLU A 56 -7.47 30.92 -12.82
N TYR A 57 -8.51 30.07 -12.82
CA TYR A 57 -9.68 30.18 -11.93
C TYR A 57 -9.52 29.39 -10.63
N GLY A 58 -8.35 28.78 -10.39
CA GLY A 58 -8.08 27.96 -9.21
C GLY A 58 -8.68 26.56 -9.24
N ILE A 59 -9.16 26.09 -10.41
CA ILE A 59 -9.74 24.75 -10.59
C ILE A 59 -8.60 23.77 -10.86
N THR A 60 -8.52 22.69 -10.07
CA THR A 60 -7.54 21.64 -10.28
C THR A 60 -7.78 20.92 -11.60
N MET A 61 -6.75 20.82 -12.43
CA MET A 61 -6.79 20.14 -13.72
C MET A 61 -6.23 18.72 -13.64
N TRP A 62 -5.24 18.52 -12.78
CA TRP A 62 -4.65 17.22 -12.51
C TRP A 62 -3.86 17.24 -11.21
N SER A 63 -3.60 16.05 -10.66
CA SER A 63 -2.80 15.86 -9.45
C SER A 63 -1.99 14.57 -9.52
N TRP A 64 -0.87 14.57 -8.81
CA TRP A 64 0.04 13.43 -8.71
C TRP A 64 0.28 13.09 -7.24
N HIS A 65 0.41 11.80 -6.97
CA HIS A 65 1.00 11.32 -5.73
C HIS A 65 2.50 11.13 -5.94
N LEU A 66 3.30 11.81 -5.12
CA LEU A 66 4.74 11.66 -5.05
C LEU A 66 5.08 10.85 -3.79
N TRP A 67 5.76 9.72 -4.00
CA TRP A 67 6.22 8.86 -2.92
C TRP A 67 7.75 8.86 -2.89
N PHE A 68 8.30 9.44 -1.82
CA PHE A 68 9.73 9.49 -1.58
C PHE A 68 10.11 8.31 -0.70
N ALA A 69 10.76 7.32 -1.31
CA ALA A 69 11.14 6.07 -0.67
C ALA A 69 12.52 5.60 -1.17
N PRO A 70 13.20 4.73 -0.40
CA PRO A 70 14.38 4.02 -0.91
C PRO A 70 14.04 3.24 -2.18
N GLU A 71 15.00 3.12 -3.09
CA GLU A 71 14.85 2.37 -4.34
C GLU A 71 14.36 0.93 -4.11
N SER A 72 14.79 0.30 -3.01
CA SER A 72 14.38 -1.06 -2.62
C SER A 72 12.88 -1.20 -2.41
N ALA A 73 12.13 -0.11 -2.16
CA ALA A 73 10.68 -0.16 -1.99
C ALA A 73 9.96 -0.75 -3.21
N LEU A 74 10.56 -0.61 -4.40
CA LEU A 74 10.04 -1.13 -5.67
C LEU A 74 10.71 -2.44 -6.11
N ASN A 75 11.65 -2.99 -5.34
CA ASN A 75 12.11 -4.36 -5.59
C ASN A 75 10.92 -5.32 -5.56
N THR A 76 11.02 -6.43 -6.28
CA THR A 76 9.89 -7.35 -6.42
C THR A 76 10.09 -8.69 -5.73
N ILE A 77 9.03 -9.17 -5.10
CA ILE A 77 8.89 -10.52 -4.56
C ILE A 77 7.89 -11.27 -5.44
N ALA A 78 8.34 -12.34 -6.09
CA ALA A 78 7.48 -13.18 -6.91
C ALA A 78 6.63 -14.11 -6.04
N CYS A 79 5.33 -13.86 -5.99
CA CYS A 79 4.34 -14.66 -5.29
C CYS A 79 3.47 -15.41 -6.30
N THR A 80 3.29 -16.71 -6.09
CA THR A 80 2.40 -17.55 -6.89
C THR A 80 1.05 -17.64 -6.19
N ASN A 81 -0.01 -17.24 -6.89
CA ASN A 81 -1.36 -17.35 -6.35
C ASN A 81 -1.88 -18.79 -6.36
N TYR A 82 -3.10 -19.03 -5.88
CA TYR A 82 -3.66 -20.37 -5.82
C TYR A 82 -3.85 -21.00 -7.21
N GLN A 83 -4.19 -20.19 -8.21
CA GLN A 83 -4.37 -20.62 -9.60
C GLN A 83 -3.05 -20.94 -10.33
N GLY A 84 -1.90 -20.66 -9.72
CA GLY A 84 -0.58 -20.90 -10.32
C GLY A 84 -0.02 -19.71 -11.12
N HIS A 85 -0.68 -18.55 -11.10
CA HIS A 85 -0.17 -17.31 -11.71
C HIS A 85 0.86 -16.64 -10.79
N VAL A 86 1.91 -16.10 -11.40
CA VAL A 86 2.98 -15.41 -10.66
C VAL A 86 2.76 -13.90 -10.74
N TYR A 87 2.63 -13.27 -9.57
CA TYR A 87 2.55 -11.83 -9.40
C TYR A 87 3.81 -11.33 -8.70
N LYS A 88 4.49 -10.35 -9.29
CA LYS A 88 5.73 -9.76 -8.75
C LYS A 88 5.37 -8.53 -7.91
N PHE A 89 4.97 -8.75 -6.67
CA PHE A 89 4.61 -7.67 -5.74
C PHE A 89 5.83 -6.83 -5.37
N THR A 90 5.65 -5.53 -5.16
CA THR A 90 6.68 -4.68 -4.56
C THR A 90 7.05 -5.12 -3.14
N GLU A 91 8.26 -4.79 -2.69
CA GLU A 91 8.74 -4.99 -1.31
C GLU A 91 8.02 -4.10 -0.30
N GLU A 92 7.49 -2.97 -0.74
CA GLU A 92 6.73 -2.04 0.10
C GLU A 92 5.36 -1.70 -0.47
N THR A 93 4.42 -1.40 0.43
CA THR A 93 3.09 -0.91 0.07
C THR A 93 3.23 0.50 -0.50
N LEU A 94 2.44 0.83 -1.52
CA LEU A 94 2.50 2.15 -2.14
C LEU A 94 2.25 3.25 -1.10
N GLY A 95 3.16 4.22 -1.04
CA GLY A 95 3.10 5.29 -0.06
C GLY A 95 3.48 4.88 1.36
N MET A 96 4.13 3.72 1.56
CA MET A 96 4.63 3.31 2.87
C MET A 96 5.61 4.34 3.44
N LYS A 97 5.41 4.63 4.72
CA LYS A 97 6.31 5.42 5.55
C LYS A 97 6.44 4.77 6.93
N TYR A 98 7.67 4.41 7.30
CA TYR A 98 7.98 3.90 8.63
C TYR A 98 7.94 5.03 9.68
N THR A 99 7.22 4.80 10.77
CA THR A 99 7.11 5.70 11.93
C THR A 99 7.99 5.25 13.10
N ALA A 100 8.28 3.95 13.16
CA ALA A 100 9.38 3.41 13.96
C ALA A 100 10.03 2.27 13.17
N TRP A 101 11.35 2.40 12.94
CA TRP A 101 12.15 1.36 12.32
C TRP A 101 13.34 1.05 13.22
N SER A 102 13.35 -0.16 13.78
CA SER A 102 14.54 -0.70 14.44
C SER A 102 14.71 -2.15 14.01
N SER A 103 15.87 -2.49 13.47
CA SER A 103 16.24 -3.87 13.19
C SER A 103 17.43 -4.26 14.05
N SER A 104 17.46 -5.50 14.49
CA SER A 104 18.67 -6.06 15.09
C SER A 104 19.79 -6.08 14.06
N THR A 105 21.02 -5.74 14.48
CA THR A 105 22.21 -5.77 13.62
C THR A 105 22.68 -7.18 13.23
N TYR A 106 21.90 -8.21 13.57
CA TYR A 106 22.18 -9.62 13.33
C TYR A 106 20.94 -10.28 12.72
N SER A 107 21.14 -11.23 11.82
CA SER A 107 20.08 -11.93 11.06
C SER A 107 19.84 -13.37 11.51
N THR A 108 20.68 -13.90 12.41
CA THR A 108 20.57 -15.26 12.95
C THR A 108 20.35 -15.20 14.47
N PRO A 109 19.47 -16.03 15.06
CA PRO A 109 19.30 -16.07 16.52
C PRO A 109 20.62 -16.23 17.24
N ARG A 110 20.83 -15.43 18.27
CA ARG A 110 22.00 -15.55 19.16
C ARG A 110 21.53 -16.10 20.49
N SER A 111 22.37 -16.90 21.13
CA SER A 111 22.03 -17.51 22.41
C SER A 111 23.17 -17.39 23.40
N ILE A 112 22.83 -17.20 24.67
CA ILE A 112 23.77 -17.35 25.78
C ILE A 112 23.34 -18.53 26.66
N LYS A 113 24.32 -19.25 27.20
CA LYS A 113 24.08 -20.24 28.25
C LYS A 113 24.36 -19.59 29.60
N VAL A 114 23.40 -19.66 30.50
CA VAL A 114 23.54 -19.17 31.89
C VAL A 114 23.62 -20.39 32.79
N LYS A 115 24.67 -20.44 33.61
CA LYS A 115 24.84 -21.45 34.66
C LYS A 115 24.55 -20.81 36.01
N VAL A 116 23.55 -21.32 36.71
CA VAL A 116 23.23 -20.94 38.09
C VAL A 116 23.78 -22.02 38.99
N VAL A 117 24.53 -21.62 40.01
CA VAL A 117 25.07 -22.51 41.03
C VAL A 117 24.51 -22.07 42.38
N GLN A 118 23.76 -22.94 43.04
CA GLN A 118 23.24 -22.68 44.37
C GLN A 118 24.34 -22.88 45.41
N GLU A 119 24.62 -21.85 46.21
CA GLU A 119 25.46 -22.00 47.37
C GLU A 119 24.69 -22.68 48.50
N THR A 120 25.32 -23.68 49.11
CA THR A 120 24.79 -24.39 50.28
C THR A 120 25.67 -24.10 51.49
N PRO A 121 25.09 -23.78 52.67
CA PRO A 121 25.85 -23.64 53.91
C PRO A 121 26.69 -24.88 54.22
N ASN A 122 27.84 -24.68 54.88
CA ASN A 122 28.71 -25.75 55.41
C ASN A 122 29.31 -26.72 54.39
N GLY A 123 29.57 -26.27 53.15
CA GLY A 123 30.31 -27.08 52.17
C GLY A 123 29.50 -28.24 51.58
N GLY A 124 28.16 -28.18 51.65
CA GLY A 124 27.26 -29.12 50.97
C GLY A 124 27.46 -29.16 49.45
N THR A 125 26.90 -30.18 48.80
CA THR A 125 26.99 -30.35 47.36
C THR A 125 26.28 -29.22 46.63
N LYS A 126 27.02 -28.43 45.85
CA LYS A 126 26.47 -27.36 45.02
C LYS A 126 25.54 -27.94 43.96
N GLN A 127 24.31 -27.43 43.88
CA GLN A 127 23.41 -27.74 42.77
C GLN A 127 23.63 -26.75 41.64
N GLU A 128 23.66 -27.26 40.41
CA GLU A 128 23.89 -26.46 39.22
C GLU A 128 22.74 -26.66 38.23
N ALA A 129 22.29 -25.57 37.65
CA ALA A 129 21.33 -25.58 36.55
C ALA A 129 21.91 -24.74 35.40
N VAL A 130 21.87 -25.29 34.19
CA VAL A 130 22.20 -24.53 32.98
C VAL A 130 20.93 -24.35 32.18
N PHE A 131 20.62 -23.11 31.83
CA PHE A 131 19.55 -22.80 30.88
C PHE A 131 20.08 -21.90 29.77
N THR A 132 19.41 -21.96 28.62
CA THR A 132 19.78 -21.18 27.44
C THR A 132 18.80 -20.02 27.29
N ILE A 133 19.31 -18.80 27.22
CA ILE A 133 18.53 -17.64 26.79
C ILE A 133 18.78 -17.48 25.30
N MET A 134 17.73 -17.67 24.50
CA MET A 134 17.77 -17.44 23.06
C MET A 134 17.17 -16.07 22.76
N GLN A 135 17.92 -15.24 22.03
CA GLN A 135 17.48 -13.97 21.51
C GLN A 135 17.38 -14.06 20.00
N ASN A 136 16.15 -14.07 19.51
CA ASN A 136 15.89 -13.99 18.07
C ASN A 136 16.17 -12.57 17.57
N PRO A 137 16.62 -12.41 16.31
CA PRO A 137 16.63 -11.11 15.67
C PRO A 137 15.20 -10.54 15.65
N GLY A 138 15.09 -9.22 15.76
CA GLY A 138 13.80 -8.54 15.81
C GLY A 138 13.83 -7.31 14.93
N ASP A 139 12.74 -7.14 14.18
CA ASP A 139 12.46 -5.93 13.41
C ASP A 139 11.20 -5.30 14.00
N MET A 140 11.27 -4.05 14.45
CA MET A 140 10.08 -3.23 14.64
C MET A 140 9.79 -2.55 13.30
N ARG A 141 8.70 -2.97 12.65
CA ARG A 141 8.17 -2.36 11.44
C ARG A 141 6.83 -1.72 11.75
N GLN A 142 6.85 -0.53 12.36
CA GLN A 142 5.65 0.28 12.47
C GLN A 142 5.68 1.33 11.37
N GLY A 143 4.59 1.41 10.62
CA GLY A 143 4.46 2.33 9.52
C GLY A 143 3.01 2.61 9.19
N ILE A 144 2.84 3.65 8.39
CA ILE A 144 1.58 4.06 7.79
C ILE A 144 1.77 4.03 6.27
N ALA A 145 0.69 3.91 5.52
CA ALA A 145 0.75 4.01 4.06
C ALA A 145 -0.29 5.00 3.56
N ALA A 146 -0.12 5.42 2.30
CA ALA A 146 -1.19 6.10 1.58
C ALA A 146 -2.36 5.15 1.35
N TYR A 147 -3.58 5.69 1.41
CA TYR A 147 -4.81 5.00 1.03
C TYR A 147 -5.41 5.58 -0.24
N TYR A 148 -6.19 4.78 -0.94
CA TYR A 148 -6.86 5.16 -2.17
C TYR A 148 -8.31 4.72 -2.10
N GLN A 149 -9.24 5.54 -2.60
CA GLN A 149 -10.60 5.07 -2.85
C GLN A 149 -10.63 4.31 -4.18
N TRP A 150 -11.51 3.32 -4.31
CA TRP A 150 -11.48 2.42 -5.47
C TRP A 150 -11.64 3.20 -6.78
N GLY A 151 -10.72 2.99 -7.72
CA GLY A 151 -10.71 3.65 -9.02
C GLY A 151 -10.10 5.07 -9.05
N ARG A 152 -9.65 5.60 -7.90
CA ARG A 152 -8.95 6.90 -7.84
C ARG A 152 -7.43 6.74 -7.85
N LYS A 153 -6.75 7.75 -8.38
CA LYS A 153 -5.28 7.89 -8.35
C LYS A 153 -4.76 8.68 -7.14
N ASP A 154 -5.64 9.39 -6.44
CA ASP A 154 -5.25 10.36 -5.42
C ASP A 154 -5.00 9.67 -4.08
N ALA A 155 -3.82 9.92 -3.50
CA ALA A 155 -3.41 9.36 -2.23
C ALA A 155 -4.03 10.13 -1.04
N PHE A 156 -4.58 9.39 -0.09
CA PHE A 156 -5.05 9.90 1.19
C PHE A 156 -4.08 9.53 2.31
N PRO A 157 -3.87 10.41 3.30
CA PRO A 157 -2.89 10.16 4.35
C PRO A 157 -3.29 8.96 5.21
N GLY A 158 -2.30 8.21 5.72
CA GLY A 158 -2.53 7.07 6.59
C GLY A 158 -2.94 7.42 8.03
N THR A 159 -2.84 8.70 8.39
CA THR A 159 -3.03 9.26 9.73
C THR A 159 -3.73 10.62 9.66
N ASP A 160 -4.31 11.08 10.77
CA ASP A 160 -4.79 12.46 10.92
C ASP A 160 -3.74 13.36 11.62
N ASP A 161 -2.64 12.78 12.10
CA ASP A 161 -1.58 13.50 12.80
C ASP A 161 -0.53 14.08 11.84
N ASN A 162 -0.04 15.29 12.14
CA ASN A 162 1.08 15.93 11.42
C ASN A 162 0.87 15.98 9.90
N LEU A 163 -0.33 16.37 9.48
CA LEU A 163 -0.66 16.65 8.09
C LEU A 163 -0.34 18.11 7.75
N GLU A 164 0.23 18.32 6.57
CA GLU A 164 0.36 19.64 5.96
C GLU A 164 -0.49 19.74 4.70
N GLY A 165 -0.94 20.96 4.41
CA GLY A 165 -1.86 21.24 3.30
C GLY A 165 -3.32 21.11 3.69
N THR A 166 -4.17 20.84 2.70
CA THR A 166 -5.61 20.69 2.88
C THR A 166 -6.00 19.24 2.65
N PHE A 167 -6.72 18.67 3.61
CA PHE A 167 -7.35 17.35 3.47
C PHE A 167 -8.74 17.41 4.10
N ASN A 168 -9.76 17.20 3.28
CA ASN A 168 -11.14 17.14 3.74
C ASN A 168 -11.55 15.68 3.87
N LYS A 169 -11.58 15.20 5.12
CA LYS A 169 -11.94 13.82 5.45
C LYS A 169 -13.39 13.45 5.13
N ASN A 170 -14.28 14.43 4.93
CA ASN A 170 -15.67 14.19 4.62
C ASN A 170 -16.20 15.23 3.61
N ALA A 171 -16.17 14.86 2.33
CA ALA A 171 -16.71 15.66 1.24
C ALA A 171 -18.14 15.25 0.82
N GLY A 172 -18.81 14.40 1.62
CA GLY A 172 -20.15 13.88 1.32
C GLY A 172 -20.19 12.92 0.12
N ASP A 173 -21.41 12.55 -0.27
CA ASP A 173 -21.74 11.66 -1.39
C ASP A 173 -21.73 12.40 -2.73
N ASN A 174 -20.56 12.84 -3.18
CA ASN A 174 -20.41 13.61 -4.41
C ASN A 174 -19.33 13.03 -5.33
N MET A 175 -19.18 11.71 -5.37
CA MET A 175 -18.17 11.08 -6.20
C MET A 175 -18.54 11.13 -7.70
N SER A 176 -17.62 11.65 -8.52
CA SER A 176 -17.66 11.60 -9.97
C SER A 176 -16.25 11.71 -10.53
N ILE A 177 -16.02 11.39 -11.82
CA ILE A 177 -14.69 11.58 -12.44
C ILE A 177 -14.24 13.04 -12.32
N THR A 178 -15.14 13.99 -12.59
CA THR A 178 -14.86 15.43 -12.48
C THR A 178 -14.46 15.82 -11.06
N ASN A 179 -15.26 15.40 -10.06
CA ASN A 179 -14.98 15.74 -8.67
C ASN A 179 -13.70 15.09 -8.15
N GLY A 180 -13.42 13.84 -8.54
CA GLY A 180 -12.17 13.16 -8.21
C GLY A 180 -10.93 13.85 -8.78
N ILE A 181 -11.02 14.38 -10.01
CA ILE A 181 -9.94 15.14 -10.64
C ILE A 181 -9.78 16.53 -10.02
N GLN A 182 -10.90 17.25 -9.82
CA GLN A 182 -10.87 18.65 -9.39
C GLN A 182 -10.58 18.81 -7.88
N HIS A 183 -10.83 17.76 -7.10
CA HIS A 183 -10.66 17.77 -5.64
C HIS A 183 -9.90 16.52 -5.14
N PRO A 184 -8.59 16.42 -5.42
CA PRO A 184 -7.76 15.36 -4.87
C PRO A 184 -7.71 15.35 -3.34
N GLU A 185 -7.94 16.50 -2.70
CA GLU A 185 -7.97 16.67 -1.24
C GLU A 185 -9.24 16.14 -0.56
N ASN A 186 -10.28 15.83 -1.33
CA ASN A 186 -11.59 15.43 -0.80
C ASN A 186 -11.68 13.91 -0.73
N PHE A 187 -11.95 13.39 0.47
CA PHE A 187 -12.41 12.03 0.68
C PHE A 187 -13.95 12.00 0.62
N TYR A 188 -14.49 11.33 -0.38
CA TYR A 188 -15.95 11.26 -0.59
C TYR A 188 -16.55 10.11 0.21
N THR A 189 -17.58 10.39 0.99
CA THR A 189 -18.24 9.34 1.79
C THR A 189 -19.19 8.52 0.94
N ASP A 190 -19.63 7.39 1.47
CA ASP A 190 -20.61 6.53 0.82
C ASP A 190 -21.95 7.23 0.50
N GLY A 191 -22.58 6.72 -0.54
CA GLY A 191 -23.92 7.05 -0.97
C GLY A 191 -24.17 6.72 -2.45
N SER A 192 -25.22 7.30 -2.99
CA SER A 192 -25.71 7.06 -4.34
C SER A 192 -24.73 7.42 -5.46
N SER A 193 -23.79 8.35 -5.24
CA SER A 193 -22.80 8.74 -6.26
C SER A 193 -21.81 7.61 -6.57
N TRP A 194 -21.58 6.69 -5.62
CA TRP A 194 -20.70 5.53 -5.79
C TRP A 194 -21.37 4.35 -6.49
N SER A 195 -22.69 4.21 -6.35
CA SER A 195 -23.48 3.06 -6.81
C SER A 195 -24.32 3.34 -8.05
N SER A 196 -24.52 4.60 -8.41
CA SER A 196 -25.25 4.99 -9.63
C SER A 196 -24.43 4.76 -10.90
N ASN A 197 -25.12 4.46 -12.00
CA ASN A 197 -24.47 4.32 -13.30
C ASN A 197 -23.89 5.66 -13.80
N PRO A 198 -22.76 5.64 -14.52
CA PRO A 198 -22.28 6.77 -15.28
C PRO A 198 -23.35 7.35 -16.24
N PRO A 199 -23.35 8.67 -16.49
CA PRO A 199 -22.41 9.66 -15.97
C PRO A 199 -22.75 10.18 -14.57
N SER A 200 -23.90 9.82 -14.01
CA SER A 200 -24.38 10.32 -12.70
C SER A 200 -23.72 9.68 -11.48
N GLY A 201 -23.01 8.56 -11.65
CA GLY A 201 -22.24 7.94 -10.58
C GLY A 201 -20.91 7.35 -11.04
N TYR A 202 -20.32 6.52 -10.19
CA TYR A 202 -18.91 6.11 -10.26
C TYR A 202 -18.69 4.60 -10.43
N THR A 203 -19.68 3.87 -10.96
CA THR A 203 -19.62 2.40 -11.16
C THR A 203 -18.85 1.96 -12.41
N TYR A 204 -17.79 2.68 -12.80
CA TYR A 204 -16.92 2.32 -13.93
C TYR A 204 -16.18 1.00 -13.68
N TYR A 205 -15.92 0.26 -14.75
CA TYR A 205 -15.30 -1.08 -14.71
C TYR A 205 -13.80 -1.02 -14.93
N ASN A 206 -13.33 -0.02 -15.67
CA ASN A 206 -12.01 0.06 -16.25
C ASN A 206 -11.20 1.24 -15.71
N LEU A 207 -11.47 1.69 -14.49
CA LEU A 207 -10.70 2.79 -13.89
C LEU A 207 -9.25 2.41 -13.70
N TRP A 208 -8.93 1.21 -13.21
CA TRP A 208 -7.54 0.76 -13.01
C TRP A 208 -7.07 -0.28 -14.05
N SER A 209 -7.96 -0.73 -14.94
CA SER A 209 -7.62 -1.67 -16.02
C SER A 209 -8.37 -1.31 -17.31
N MET A 210 -7.69 -0.76 -18.31
CA MET A 210 -8.30 -0.10 -19.49
C MET A 210 -9.32 -0.97 -20.25
N ASP A 211 -9.02 -2.25 -20.40
CA ASP A 211 -9.81 -3.20 -21.19
C ASP A 211 -10.79 -4.04 -20.35
N ASN A 212 -10.92 -3.75 -19.06
CA ASN A 212 -11.80 -4.54 -18.20
C ASN A 212 -13.29 -4.25 -18.49
N THR A 213 -14.01 -5.29 -18.89
CA THR A 213 -15.47 -5.27 -19.09
C THR A 213 -16.22 -6.16 -18.10
N GLY A 214 -15.50 -6.84 -17.19
CA GLY A 214 -16.07 -7.81 -16.26
C GLY A 214 -16.04 -7.35 -14.80
N ILE A 215 -16.62 -8.19 -13.95
CA ILE A 215 -16.57 -8.07 -12.49
C ILE A 215 -16.05 -9.37 -11.89
N GLY A 216 -15.63 -9.32 -10.62
CA GLY A 216 -15.29 -10.49 -9.82
C GLY A 216 -13.83 -10.93 -9.92
N PHE A 217 -13.54 -12.04 -9.24
CA PHE A 217 -12.20 -12.59 -9.05
C PHE A 217 -11.70 -13.33 -10.29
N ASN A 218 -10.59 -12.88 -10.86
CA ASN A 218 -9.96 -13.46 -12.06
C ASN A 218 -8.46 -13.11 -12.15
N ASP A 219 -7.79 -13.77 -13.09
CA ASP A 219 -6.39 -13.54 -13.46
C ASP A 219 -6.25 -12.84 -14.82
N ASN A 220 -7.29 -12.14 -15.31
CA ASN A 220 -7.21 -11.43 -16.57
C ASN A 220 -6.14 -10.34 -16.48
N ALA A 221 -5.50 -10.06 -17.62
CA ALA A 221 -4.47 -9.03 -17.70
C ALA A 221 -5.01 -7.67 -17.22
N VAL A 222 -4.26 -7.04 -16.33
CA VAL A 222 -4.48 -5.65 -15.92
C VAL A 222 -3.64 -4.75 -16.82
N PHE A 223 -4.32 -3.82 -17.51
CA PHE A 223 -3.69 -2.80 -18.35
C PHE A 223 -3.82 -1.43 -17.69
N LYS A 224 -2.70 -0.92 -17.18
CA LYS A 224 -2.62 0.32 -16.41
C LYS A 224 -3.30 1.48 -17.13
N THR A 225 -4.02 2.31 -16.38
CA THR A 225 -4.65 3.56 -16.87
C THR A 225 -4.01 4.78 -16.22
N ILE A 226 -4.50 5.97 -16.60
CA ILE A 226 -4.17 7.23 -15.91
C ILE A 226 -4.71 7.34 -14.48
N TYR A 227 -5.62 6.45 -14.04
CA TYR A 227 -6.17 6.45 -12.69
C TYR A 227 -5.50 5.43 -11.76
N ASP A 228 -4.67 4.54 -12.30
CA ASP A 228 -3.87 3.60 -11.52
C ASP A 228 -2.76 4.38 -10.79
N PRO A 229 -2.72 4.36 -9.43
CA PRO A 229 -1.77 5.17 -8.66
C PRO A 229 -0.34 4.60 -8.64
N CYS A 230 -0.09 3.41 -9.17
CA CYS A 230 1.21 2.76 -9.06
C CYS A 230 2.29 3.51 -9.88
N PRO A 231 3.58 3.43 -9.51
CA PRO A 231 4.68 3.98 -10.31
C PRO A 231 4.79 3.33 -11.69
N ALA A 232 5.56 3.96 -12.59
CA ALA A 232 5.86 3.38 -13.91
C ALA A 232 6.54 2.00 -13.78
N GLY A 233 6.16 1.05 -14.65
CA GLY A 233 6.60 -0.35 -14.56
C GLY A 233 5.81 -1.19 -13.55
N PHE A 234 4.84 -0.58 -12.85
CA PHE A 234 3.97 -1.25 -11.89
C PHE A 234 2.49 -0.90 -12.10
N LYS A 235 1.62 -1.81 -11.69
CA LYS A 235 0.17 -1.70 -11.81
C LYS A 235 -0.56 -2.24 -10.58
N ILE A 236 -1.83 -1.91 -10.43
CA ILE A 236 -2.71 -2.54 -9.44
C ILE A 236 -2.78 -4.05 -9.73
N PRO A 237 -2.72 -4.92 -8.70
CA PRO A 237 -2.84 -6.37 -8.90
C PRO A 237 -4.19 -6.78 -9.49
N ALA A 238 -4.18 -7.88 -10.25
CA ALA A 238 -5.40 -8.59 -10.63
C ALA A 238 -6.11 -9.13 -9.37
N SER A 239 -7.43 -9.36 -9.46
CA SER A 239 -8.24 -9.71 -8.28
C SER A 239 -7.88 -11.07 -7.66
N ASN A 240 -7.32 -12.01 -8.42
CA ASN A 240 -6.80 -13.27 -7.89
C ASN A 240 -5.37 -13.19 -7.34
N ALA A 241 -4.68 -12.05 -7.37
CA ALA A 241 -3.27 -11.98 -6.99
C ALA A 241 -3.00 -12.40 -5.52
N PHE A 242 -4.02 -12.27 -4.66
CA PHE A 242 -3.93 -12.57 -3.24
C PHE A 242 -4.45 -13.96 -2.84
N THR A 243 -4.96 -14.76 -3.78
CA THR A 243 -5.55 -16.08 -3.46
C THR A 243 -4.51 -17.04 -2.86
N GLY A 244 -3.21 -16.83 -3.15
CA GLY A 244 -2.12 -17.61 -2.56
C GLY A 244 -1.87 -17.35 -1.07
N PHE A 245 -2.58 -16.40 -0.45
CA PHE A 245 -2.48 -16.11 0.99
C PHE A 245 -3.13 -17.20 1.86
N THR A 246 -4.02 -18.00 1.27
CA THR A 246 -4.54 -19.22 1.86
C THR A 246 -4.12 -20.43 1.03
N LYS A 247 -3.96 -21.58 1.68
CA LYS A 247 -3.62 -22.85 1.01
C LYS A 247 -4.77 -23.39 0.16
N THR A 248 -5.97 -22.87 0.37
CA THR A 248 -7.20 -23.29 -0.30
C THR A 248 -7.61 -22.36 -1.44
N GLY A 249 -7.02 -21.17 -1.55
CA GLY A 249 -7.43 -20.14 -2.52
C GLY A 249 -8.70 -19.38 -2.15
N TYR A 250 -9.35 -19.77 -1.05
CA TYR A 250 -10.60 -19.21 -0.56
C TYR A 250 -10.42 -18.51 0.78
N PRO A 251 -11.35 -17.62 1.16
CA PRO A 251 -11.40 -17.05 2.50
C PRO A 251 -11.45 -18.14 3.58
N SER A 252 -10.68 -17.93 4.65
CA SER A 252 -10.57 -18.89 5.74
C SER A 252 -10.45 -18.18 7.09
N ASN A 253 -11.00 -18.81 8.13
CA ASN A 253 -10.79 -18.50 9.54
C ASN A 253 -10.04 -19.64 10.26
N GLN A 254 -9.49 -20.60 9.52
CA GLN A 254 -8.76 -21.74 10.03
C GLN A 254 -7.26 -21.48 9.89
N GLN A 255 -6.57 -21.27 11.01
CA GLN A 255 -5.16 -20.86 11.00
C GLN A 255 -4.23 -21.83 10.25
N HIS A 256 -4.55 -23.13 10.22
CA HIS A 256 -3.76 -24.13 9.49
C HIS A 256 -3.87 -24.00 7.96
N GLU A 257 -4.90 -23.31 7.46
CA GLU A 257 -5.10 -23.01 6.04
C GLU A 257 -4.38 -21.71 5.62
N PHE A 258 -3.84 -20.92 6.55
CA PHE A 258 -3.10 -19.71 6.21
C PHE A 258 -1.74 -20.07 5.62
N ASN A 259 -1.37 -19.41 4.51
CA ASN A 259 -0.09 -19.61 3.85
C ASN A 259 0.98 -18.65 4.43
N VAL A 260 1.22 -18.74 5.73
CA VAL A 260 2.05 -17.78 6.48
C VAL A 260 3.33 -18.42 7.03
N ASN A 261 4.31 -17.58 7.32
CA ASN A 261 5.57 -17.93 7.95
C ASN A 261 5.73 -17.15 9.27
N GLY A 262 5.54 -17.83 10.39
CA GLY A 262 5.57 -17.20 11.71
C GLY A 262 4.22 -16.71 12.21
N GLY A 263 4.24 -15.90 13.27
CA GLY A 263 3.07 -15.34 13.93
C GLY A 263 2.63 -13.99 13.35
N TRP A 264 1.47 -13.50 13.80
CA TRP A 264 1.00 -12.15 13.49
C TRP A 264 1.90 -11.11 14.13
N ASP A 265 2.36 -10.15 13.33
CA ASP A 265 3.17 -9.02 13.78
C ASP A 265 2.66 -7.74 13.11
N ASN A 266 1.51 -7.26 13.57
CA ASN A 266 0.77 -6.15 12.95
C ASN A 266 0.59 -6.34 11.44
N GLY A 267 0.35 -7.59 11.04
CA GLY A 267 0.38 -8.04 9.65
C GLY A 267 0.81 -9.50 9.57
N TRP A 268 0.84 -10.03 8.35
CA TRP A 268 1.28 -11.39 8.07
C TRP A 268 2.54 -11.40 7.20
N ILE A 269 3.45 -12.32 7.52
CA ILE A 269 4.50 -12.75 6.60
C ILE A 269 3.94 -13.93 5.82
N PHE A 270 3.65 -13.74 4.54
CA PHE A 270 3.15 -14.80 3.67
C PHE A 270 4.30 -15.56 3.02
N ASN A 271 4.14 -16.87 2.84
CA ASN A 271 5.03 -17.62 1.95
C ASN A 271 4.71 -17.25 0.50
N ASN A 272 5.74 -17.17 -0.34
CA ASN A 272 5.56 -16.77 -1.73
C ASN A 272 4.89 -17.86 -2.61
N LYS A 273 4.86 -19.11 -2.15
CA LYS A 273 4.23 -20.26 -2.84
C LYS A 273 3.52 -21.14 -1.81
N ILE A 274 2.47 -21.85 -2.24
CA ILE A 274 1.76 -22.81 -1.39
C ILE A 274 2.59 -24.10 -1.24
N ILE A 275 3.23 -24.54 -2.31
CA ILE A 275 4.07 -25.75 -2.36
C ILE A 275 5.53 -25.32 -2.45
N SER A 276 6.36 -25.85 -1.54
CA SER A 276 7.81 -25.62 -1.50
C SER A 276 8.21 -24.14 -1.60
N PRO A 277 7.79 -23.29 -0.64
CA PRO A 277 8.13 -21.88 -0.65
C PRO A 277 9.64 -21.66 -0.51
N ASP A 278 10.14 -20.66 -1.21
CA ASP A 278 11.55 -20.27 -1.27
C ASP A 278 11.78 -18.79 -0.94
N ALA A 279 10.71 -18.02 -0.73
CA ALA A 279 10.76 -16.64 -0.25
C ALA A 279 9.51 -16.31 0.59
N THR A 280 9.52 -15.14 1.24
CA THR A 280 8.38 -14.61 1.98
C THR A 280 8.12 -13.15 1.62
N ALA A 281 6.87 -12.70 1.81
CA ALA A 281 6.46 -11.32 1.62
C ALA A 281 5.67 -10.84 2.84
N TYR A 282 6.11 -9.73 3.44
CA TYR A 282 5.39 -9.12 4.55
C TYR A 282 4.30 -8.17 4.05
N PHE A 283 3.07 -8.39 4.50
CA PHE A 283 1.95 -7.51 4.25
C PHE A 283 1.44 -6.94 5.59
N PRO A 284 1.70 -5.65 5.87
CA PRO A 284 1.28 -5.02 7.10
C PRO A 284 -0.23 -4.81 7.18
N ALA A 285 -0.75 -4.86 8.40
CA ALA A 285 -2.11 -4.50 8.75
C ALA A 285 -2.21 -2.98 8.90
N LEU A 286 -2.36 -2.31 7.77
CA LEU A 286 -2.36 -0.85 7.72
C LEU A 286 -3.70 -0.24 8.16
N GLY A 287 -4.78 -1.00 8.21
CA GLY A 287 -6.12 -0.46 8.44
C GLY A 287 -6.69 0.18 7.17
N ALA A 288 -7.60 1.13 7.35
CA ALA A 288 -8.30 1.81 6.26
C ALA A 288 -8.73 3.22 6.68
N ARG A 289 -9.22 4.02 5.72
CA ARG A 289 -10.10 5.17 6.00
C ARG A 289 -11.55 4.78 5.83
N ASN A 290 -12.35 5.01 6.87
CA ASN A 290 -13.75 4.63 6.94
C ASN A 290 -14.59 5.40 5.91
N TYR A 291 -15.44 4.69 5.16
CA TYR A 291 -16.28 5.26 4.12
C TYR A 291 -17.34 6.26 4.61
N HIS A 292 -17.70 6.30 5.89
CA HIS A 292 -18.74 7.22 6.40
C HIS A 292 -18.20 8.59 6.81
N ASN A 293 -16.93 8.67 7.23
CA ASN A 293 -16.38 9.87 7.86
C ASN A 293 -14.91 10.15 7.53
N GLY A 294 -14.29 9.27 6.74
CA GLY A 294 -12.90 9.35 6.31
C GLY A 294 -11.87 9.19 7.42
N LEU A 295 -12.24 8.81 8.65
CA LEU A 295 -11.29 8.63 9.75
C LEU A 295 -10.46 7.36 9.55
N PRO A 296 -9.16 7.36 9.92
CA PRO A 296 -8.37 6.13 9.96
C PRO A 296 -8.91 5.17 11.02
N GLU A 297 -8.98 3.89 10.69
CA GLU A 297 -9.46 2.86 11.61
C GLU A 297 -8.66 1.56 11.48
N THR A 298 -8.66 0.76 12.54
CA THR A 298 -8.17 -0.63 12.55
C THR A 298 -6.68 -0.83 12.22
N ILE A 299 -5.88 0.23 12.32
CA ILE A 299 -4.42 0.20 12.12
C ILE A 299 -3.78 -0.83 13.07
N GLY A 300 -2.94 -1.71 12.54
CA GLY A 300 -2.28 -2.81 13.24
C GLY A 300 -3.15 -4.08 13.42
N ALA A 301 -4.45 -4.01 13.13
CA ALA A 301 -5.39 -5.10 13.37
C ALA A 301 -5.99 -5.68 12.07
N TYR A 302 -6.24 -4.83 11.07
CA TYR A 302 -6.83 -5.24 9.80
C TYR A 302 -5.96 -4.77 8.64
N ALA A 303 -5.91 -5.57 7.59
CA ALA A 303 -5.26 -5.25 6.35
C ALA A 303 -6.29 -5.22 5.22
N TYR A 304 -6.19 -4.22 4.36
CA TYR A 304 -7.03 -4.09 3.17
C TYR A 304 -6.18 -3.64 1.99
N TYR A 305 -6.22 -4.40 0.90
CA TYR A 305 -5.45 -4.13 -0.31
C TYR A 305 -6.34 -4.20 -1.54
N TRP A 306 -6.40 -3.11 -2.31
CA TRP A 306 -7.22 -3.06 -3.52
C TRP A 306 -6.70 -3.95 -4.65
N SER A 307 -7.63 -4.37 -5.52
CA SER A 307 -7.36 -5.01 -6.81
C SER A 307 -8.06 -4.26 -7.95
N ALA A 308 -7.62 -4.50 -9.18
CA ALA A 308 -7.88 -3.63 -10.32
C ALA A 308 -9.33 -3.63 -10.84
N VAL A 309 -10.09 -4.68 -10.54
CA VAL A 309 -11.43 -4.90 -11.11
C VAL A 309 -12.53 -4.78 -10.05
N PRO A 310 -13.75 -4.37 -10.44
CA PRO A 310 -14.86 -4.29 -9.51
C PRO A 310 -15.35 -5.69 -9.11
N TYR A 311 -15.90 -5.82 -7.91
CA TYR A 311 -16.61 -7.01 -7.46
C TYR A 311 -18.10 -6.93 -7.79
N SER A 312 -18.70 -5.74 -7.64
CA SER A 312 -20.08 -5.43 -8.01
C SER A 312 -20.23 -3.92 -8.28
N SER A 313 -21.47 -3.41 -8.39
CA SER A 313 -21.71 -1.96 -8.51
C SER A 313 -21.08 -1.19 -7.34
N ASP A 314 -21.25 -1.67 -6.11
CA ASP A 314 -20.89 -0.90 -4.92
C ASP A 314 -19.52 -1.27 -4.36
N TYR A 315 -18.93 -2.35 -4.89
CA TYR A 315 -17.72 -2.96 -4.34
C TYR A 315 -16.62 -3.10 -5.39
N GLY A 316 -15.39 -2.80 -4.96
CA GLY A 316 -14.15 -3.20 -5.63
C GLY A 316 -13.68 -4.58 -5.15
N CYS A 317 -12.94 -5.32 -5.98
CA CYS A 317 -12.19 -6.47 -5.48
C CYS A 317 -11.04 -5.99 -4.59
N ALA A 318 -10.84 -6.69 -3.48
CA ALA A 318 -9.75 -6.44 -2.54
C ALA A 318 -9.26 -7.75 -1.93
N SER A 319 -8.14 -7.68 -1.23
CA SER A 319 -7.77 -8.66 -0.22
C SER A 319 -7.94 -8.05 1.15
N ASN A 320 -8.46 -8.83 2.09
CA ASN A 320 -8.46 -8.44 3.49
C ASN A 320 -8.01 -9.58 4.40
N PHE A 321 -7.44 -9.20 5.53
CA PHE A 321 -7.05 -10.17 6.53
C PHE A 321 -6.85 -9.52 7.89
N THR A 322 -6.95 -10.35 8.92
CA THR A 322 -6.67 -10.07 10.32
C THR A 322 -5.78 -11.18 10.87
N GLN A 323 -5.50 -11.12 12.16
CA GLN A 323 -4.88 -12.24 12.87
C GLN A 323 -5.72 -13.54 12.81
N LEU A 324 -7.04 -13.45 12.61
CA LEU A 324 -7.95 -14.60 12.74
C LEU A 324 -8.63 -15.02 11.43
N ALA A 325 -8.49 -14.23 10.37
CA ALA A 325 -9.12 -14.51 9.08
C ALA A 325 -8.28 -13.97 7.92
N ILE A 326 -8.27 -14.68 6.79
CA ILE A 326 -7.61 -14.26 5.56
C ILE A 326 -8.56 -14.53 4.40
N GLY A 327 -8.76 -13.58 3.50
CA GLY A 327 -9.46 -13.87 2.26
C GLY A 327 -9.40 -12.77 1.21
N PRO A 328 -9.38 -13.13 -0.08
CA PRO A 328 -9.86 -12.21 -1.10
C PRO A 328 -11.35 -11.91 -0.83
N LEU A 329 -11.70 -10.63 -0.72
CA LEU A 329 -13.06 -10.15 -0.44
C LEU A 329 -13.37 -8.87 -1.23
N GLY A 330 -14.66 -8.50 -1.32
CA GLY A 330 -15.04 -7.19 -1.84
C GLY A 330 -14.87 -6.11 -0.77
N GLY A 331 -14.53 -4.90 -1.17
CA GLY A 331 -14.56 -3.70 -0.32
C GLY A 331 -15.48 -2.64 -0.92
N PHE A 332 -16.25 -1.92 -0.09
CA PHE A 332 -17.05 -0.81 -0.60
C PHE A 332 -16.13 0.22 -1.25
N ARG A 333 -16.44 0.65 -2.47
CA ARG A 333 -15.62 1.60 -3.25
C ARG A 333 -15.19 2.89 -2.51
N PRO A 334 -16.00 3.48 -1.62
CA PRO A 334 -15.62 4.71 -0.91
C PRO A 334 -14.60 4.50 0.21
N PHE A 335 -14.29 3.27 0.64
CA PHE A 335 -13.23 3.06 1.61
C PHE A 335 -11.88 3.51 1.04
N GLY A 336 -11.02 4.05 1.90
CA GLY A 336 -9.61 4.22 1.59
C GLY A 336 -8.83 2.97 1.98
N TYR A 337 -8.38 2.16 1.03
CA TYR A 337 -7.51 1.01 1.29
C TYR A 337 -6.12 1.20 0.68
N ALA A 338 -5.18 0.39 1.17
CA ALA A 338 -3.82 0.38 0.66
C ALA A 338 -3.74 -0.27 -0.73
N VAL A 339 -2.64 -0.02 -1.41
CA VAL A 339 -2.30 -0.63 -2.70
C VAL A 339 -0.93 -1.28 -2.57
N ARG A 340 -0.83 -2.57 -2.92
CA ARG A 340 0.45 -3.26 -3.09
C ARG A 340 0.69 -3.51 -4.59
N PRO A 341 1.49 -2.67 -5.26
CA PRO A 341 1.71 -2.79 -6.69
C PRO A 341 2.32 -4.14 -7.09
N VAL A 342 2.06 -4.56 -8.33
CA VAL A 342 2.76 -5.66 -9.00
C VAL A 342 3.46 -5.13 -10.24
N ALA A 343 4.62 -5.70 -10.60
CA ALA A 343 5.31 -5.33 -11.84
C ALA A 343 4.46 -5.66 -13.08
N GLU A 344 4.61 -4.84 -14.13
CA GLU A 344 3.84 -4.95 -15.39
C GLU A 344 4.09 -6.21 -16.21
#